data_AF-A0A7S1HUL2-F1
#
_entry.id   AF-A0A7S1HUL2-F1
#
_cell.length_a   1.000
_cell.length_b   1.000
_cell.length_c   1.000
_cell.angle_alpha   90.00
_cell.angle_beta   90.00
_cell.angle_gamma   90.00
#
_symmetry.space_group_name_H-M   'P 1'
#
loop_
_entity.id
_entity.type
_entity.pdbx_description
1 polymer ?
#
loop_
_entity_poly.entity_id
_entity_poly.type
_entity_poly.pdbx_seq_one_letter_code
_entity_poly.pdbx_strand_id
1 'polypeptide(L)'
;FVAGAIGPTNRTASISPSVEDPVFRNVSFDELKSAYGVQIQGLVAGGVDMFLIETIFDTLNAKAAIFSCLDYCERHHKYYPIIIAGTIADASGRTLSGQTIDAFYTSVRHAQAVAYGINCGMGA
;
A
#
# COMPACT_ATOMS: atom_id res chain seq x y z
N PHE A 1 17.11 1.81 -13.31
CA PHE A 1 16.35 1.59 -12.07
C PHE A 1 15.15 0.72 -12.37
N VAL A 2 14.92 -0.31 -11.57
CA VAL A 2 13.79 -1.24 -11.62
C VAL A 2 12.96 -1.06 -10.35
N ALA A 3 11.71 -0.65 -10.49
CA ALA A 3 10.78 -0.53 -9.37
C ALA A 3 9.99 -1.83 -9.21
N GLY A 4 10.05 -2.43 -8.03
CA GLY A 4 9.22 -3.57 -7.67
C GLY A 4 7.81 -3.10 -7.30
N ALA A 5 6.86 -3.31 -8.21
CA ALA A 5 5.47 -2.94 -8.02
C ALA A 5 4.78 -3.80 -6.95
N ILE A 6 4.16 -3.14 -5.98
CA ILE A 6 3.35 -3.71 -4.92
C ILE A 6 1.96 -3.06 -5.04
N GLY A 7 1.10 -3.73 -5.80
CA GLY A 7 -0.29 -3.32 -5.96
C GLY A 7 -1.15 -3.64 -4.73
N PRO A 8 -2.40 -3.16 -4.72
CA PRO A 8 -3.36 -3.54 -3.70
C PRO A 8 -3.75 -5.01 -3.87
N THR A 9 -4.11 -5.65 -2.77
CA THR A 9 -4.80 -6.95 -2.86
C THR A 9 -6.26 -6.75 -3.27
N ASN A 10 -6.94 -7.82 -3.68
CA ASN A 10 -8.39 -7.80 -3.92
C ASN A 10 -9.23 -7.79 -2.62
N ARG A 11 -8.60 -7.66 -1.45
CA ARG A 11 -9.23 -7.65 -0.14
C ARG A 11 -9.02 -6.30 0.54
N THR A 12 -9.98 -5.86 1.35
CA THR A 12 -9.93 -4.60 2.10
C THR A 12 -9.86 -4.91 3.59
N ALA A 13 -8.86 -4.36 4.28
CA ALA A 13 -8.78 -4.48 5.72
C ALA A 13 -9.57 -3.38 6.45
N SER A 14 -9.81 -2.22 5.82
CA SER A 14 -10.54 -1.11 6.46
C SER A 14 -12.05 -1.13 6.18
N ILE A 15 -12.47 -1.73 5.06
CA ILE A 15 -13.87 -1.73 4.58
C ILE A 15 -14.45 -3.15 4.71
N SER A 16 -15.66 -3.26 5.26
CA SER A 16 -16.39 -4.53 5.23
C SER A 16 -16.87 -4.82 3.81
N PRO A 17 -16.70 -6.05 3.30
CA PRO A 17 -17.29 -6.45 2.03
C PRO A 17 -18.80 -6.76 2.13
N SER A 18 -19.38 -6.80 3.34
CA SER A 18 -20.83 -6.99 3.55
C SER A 18 -21.47 -5.68 4.01
N VAL A 19 -22.58 -5.32 3.36
CA VAL A 19 -23.37 -4.13 3.72
C VAL A 19 -24.16 -4.40 5.01
N GLU A 20 -24.53 -5.66 5.23
CA GLU A 20 -25.34 -6.14 6.34
C GLU A 20 -24.52 -6.31 7.63
N ASP A 21 -23.22 -6.57 7.50
CA ASP A 21 -22.29 -6.71 8.62
C ASP A 21 -21.13 -5.70 8.52
N PRO A 22 -21.23 -4.53 9.17
CA PRO A 22 -20.18 -3.50 9.10
C PRO A 22 -18.91 -3.86 9.88
N VAL A 23 -18.95 -4.85 10.78
CA VAL A 23 -17.77 -5.25 11.57
C VAL A 23 -16.95 -6.35 10.88
N PHE A 24 -17.55 -7.09 9.96
CA PHE A 24 -16.85 -8.13 9.20
C PHE A 24 -15.65 -7.61 8.41
N ARG A 25 -14.57 -8.38 8.35
CA ARG A 25 -13.37 -8.13 7.53
C ARG A 25 -12.94 -9.45 6.87
N ASN A 26 -12.65 -9.42 5.57
CA ASN A 26 -12.23 -10.60 4.80
C ASN A 26 -10.71 -10.84 4.80
N VAL A 27 -9.96 -9.93 5.42
CA VAL A 27 -8.52 -10.05 5.61
C VAL A 27 -8.09 -9.29 6.86
N SER A 28 -7.14 -9.86 7.59
CA SER A 28 -6.47 -9.24 8.71
C SER A 28 -5.18 -8.54 8.28
N PHE A 29 -4.66 -7.66 9.14
CA PHE A 29 -3.37 -7.01 8.92
C PHE A 29 -2.22 -8.02 8.80
N ASP A 30 -2.21 -9.06 9.65
CA ASP A 30 -1.15 -10.07 9.66
C ASP A 30 -1.14 -10.93 8.39
N GLU A 31 -2.32 -11.26 7.85
CA GLU A 31 -2.42 -11.94 6.56
C GLU A 31 -1.87 -11.09 5.42
N LEU A 32 -2.19 -9.79 5.40
CA LEU A 32 -1.63 -8.85 4.41
C LEU A 32 -0.12 -8.73 4.55
N LYS A 33 0.39 -8.55 5.79
CA LYS A 33 1.82 -8.50 6.07
C LYS A 33 2.53 -9.74 5.53
N SER A 34 1.98 -10.93 5.80
CA SER A 34 2.53 -12.20 5.34
C SER A 34 2.58 -12.26 3.80
N ALA A 35 1.47 -11.92 3.14
CA ALA A 35 1.38 -11.90 1.67
C ALA A 35 2.37 -10.91 1.04
N TYR A 36 2.43 -9.68 1.55
CA TYR A 36 3.39 -8.68 1.08
C TYR A 36 4.83 -9.10 1.33
N GLY A 37 5.11 -9.77 2.45
CA GLY A 37 6.43 -10.30 2.75
C GLY A 37 6.93 -11.28 1.70
N VAL A 38 6.07 -12.20 1.23
CA VAL A 38 6.39 -13.13 0.13
C VAL A 38 6.67 -12.36 -1.16
N GLN A 39 5.81 -11.40 -1.51
CA GLN A 39 6.00 -10.58 -2.71
C GLN A 39 7.33 -9.82 -2.69
N ILE A 40 7.64 -9.17 -1.56
CA ILE A 40 8.88 -8.41 -1.37
C ILE A 40 10.11 -9.30 -1.54
N GLN A 41 10.11 -10.50 -0.96
CA GLN A 41 11.21 -11.45 -1.14
C GLN A 41 11.41 -11.82 -2.62
N GLY A 42 10.31 -12.06 -3.35
CA GLY A 42 10.36 -12.35 -4.78
C GLY A 42 10.90 -11.18 -5.60
N LEU A 43 10.44 -9.95 -5.32
CA LEU A 43 10.91 -8.73 -5.99
C LEU A 43 12.41 -8.51 -5.74
N VAL A 44 12.86 -8.66 -4.50
CA VAL A 44 14.28 -8.51 -4.15
C VAL A 44 15.13 -9.59 -4.80
N ALA A 45 14.68 -10.85 -4.82
CA ALA A 45 15.36 -11.93 -5.55
C ALA A 45 15.45 -11.65 -7.06
N GLY A 46 14.45 -10.96 -7.61
CA GLY A 46 14.43 -10.46 -8.99
C GLY A 46 15.33 -9.24 -9.25
N GLY A 47 15.97 -8.67 -8.22
CA GLY A 47 16.95 -7.60 -8.38
C GLY A 47 16.36 -6.19 -8.52
N VAL A 48 15.23 -5.89 -7.87
CA VAL A 48 14.67 -4.53 -7.86
C VAL A 48 15.58 -3.53 -7.14
N ASP A 49 15.54 -2.28 -7.58
CA ASP A 49 16.30 -1.17 -6.99
C ASP A 49 15.49 -0.42 -5.92
N MET A 50 14.16 -0.48 -5.99
CA MET A 50 13.24 0.24 -5.11
C MET A 50 11.87 -0.43 -5.06
N PHE A 51 11.04 -0.07 -4.08
CA PHE A 51 9.65 -0.51 -3.98
C PHE A 51 8.69 0.59 -4.42
N LEU A 52 7.68 0.21 -5.19
CA LEU A 52 6.56 1.07 -5.57
C LEU A 52 5.28 0.48 -4.99
N ILE A 53 4.79 1.06 -3.89
CA ILE A 53 3.49 0.71 -3.32
C ILE A 53 2.45 1.58 -4.01
N GLU A 54 1.69 1.00 -4.93
CA GLU A 54 0.84 1.75 -5.86
C GLU A 54 -0.61 1.32 -5.84
N THR A 55 -1.46 2.13 -6.48
CA THR A 55 -2.89 1.89 -6.66
C THR A 55 -3.60 1.69 -5.31
N ILE A 56 -3.17 2.44 -4.29
CA ILE A 56 -3.69 2.28 -2.94
C ILE A 56 -5.10 2.87 -2.86
N PHE A 57 -6.09 2.01 -2.72
CA PHE A 57 -7.47 2.39 -2.41
C PHE A 57 -7.84 2.17 -0.93
N ASP A 58 -7.11 1.27 -0.23
CA ASP A 58 -7.24 0.99 1.20
C ASP A 58 -5.93 1.29 1.93
N THR A 59 -5.95 2.31 2.78
CA THR A 59 -4.77 2.78 3.51
C THR A 59 -4.28 1.76 4.54
N LEU A 60 -5.15 0.92 5.11
CA LEU A 60 -4.70 -0.12 6.04
C LEU A 60 -3.88 -1.20 5.31
N ASN A 61 -4.24 -1.51 4.07
CA ASN A 61 -3.43 -2.38 3.20
C ASN A 61 -2.07 -1.77 2.91
N ALA A 62 -2.04 -0.47 2.57
CA ALA A 62 -0.78 0.22 2.35
C ALA A 62 0.11 0.21 3.59
N LYS A 63 -0.45 0.37 4.80
CA LYS A 63 0.34 0.27 6.03
C LYS A 63 0.92 -1.13 6.24
N ALA A 64 0.21 -2.19 5.84
CA ALA A 64 0.76 -3.55 5.85
C ALA A 64 1.91 -3.70 4.85
N ALA A 65 1.78 -3.16 3.64
CA ALA A 65 2.85 -3.16 2.63
C ALA A 65 4.08 -2.36 3.07
N ILE A 66 3.87 -1.15 3.62
CA ILE A 66 4.92 -0.29 4.19
C ILE A 66 5.65 -1.03 5.30
N PHE A 67 4.89 -1.62 6.24
CA PHE A 67 5.47 -2.40 7.32
C PHE A 67 6.35 -3.51 6.76
N SER A 68 5.85 -4.32 5.83
CA SER A 68 6.62 -5.43 5.27
C SER A 68 7.88 -4.97 4.53
N CYS A 69 7.85 -3.81 3.84
CA CYS A 69 9.03 -3.26 3.18
C CYS A 69 10.10 -2.83 4.20
N LEU A 70 9.70 -2.07 5.22
CA LEU A 70 10.61 -1.56 6.25
C LEU A 70 11.19 -2.71 7.09
N ASP A 71 10.36 -3.66 7.48
CA ASP A 71 10.72 -4.87 8.22
C ASP A 71 11.71 -5.75 7.44
N TYR A 72 11.55 -5.85 6.12
CA TYR A 72 12.55 -6.50 5.25
C TYR A 72 13.87 -5.73 5.26
N CYS A 73 13.83 -4.41 5.08
CA CYS A 73 15.03 -3.57 5.08
C CYS A 73 15.81 -3.67 6.39
N GLU A 74 15.09 -3.67 7.52
CA GLU A 74 15.67 -3.78 8.86
C GLU A 74 16.34 -5.15 9.07
N ARG A 75 15.64 -6.26 8.80
CA ARG A 75 16.19 -7.61 8.99
C ARG A 75 17.40 -7.93 8.11
N HIS A 76 17.45 -7.36 6.92
CA HIS A 76 18.51 -7.62 5.95
C HIS A 76 19.59 -6.53 5.92
N HIS A 77 19.49 -5.51 6.79
CA HIS A 77 20.39 -4.36 6.84
C HIS A 77 20.63 -3.73 5.45
N LYS A 78 19.58 -3.68 4.63
CA LYS A 78 19.64 -3.17 3.25
C LYS A 78 18.52 -2.17 3.03
N TYR A 79 18.88 -1.00 2.51
CA TYR A 79 17.92 0.04 2.20
C TYR A 79 17.38 -0.14 0.77
N TYR A 80 16.06 -0.05 0.63
CA TYR A 80 15.37 0.12 -0.64
C TYR A 80 14.51 1.39 -0.54
N PRO A 81 14.69 2.38 -1.44
CA PRO A 81 13.78 3.51 -1.53
C PRO A 81 12.34 3.04 -1.73
N ILE A 82 11.39 3.72 -1.08
CA ILE A 82 9.96 3.45 -1.24
C ILE A 82 9.32 4.63 -1.96
N ILE A 83 8.49 4.34 -2.95
CA ILE A 83 7.56 5.28 -3.57
C ILE A 83 6.14 4.84 -3.19
N ILE A 84 5.28 5.79 -2.83
CA ILE A 84 3.89 5.51 -2.43
C ILE A 84 2.94 6.27 -3.35
N ALA A 85 2.02 5.55 -4.00
CA ALA A 85 1.01 6.13 -4.87
C ALA A 85 -0.41 5.70 -4.45
N GLY A 86 -1.24 6.68 -4.10
CA GLY A 86 -2.66 6.49 -3.82
C GLY A 86 -3.52 6.50 -5.08
N THR A 87 -4.75 5.98 -4.99
CA THR A 87 -5.75 6.14 -6.05
C THR A 87 -6.97 6.87 -5.51
N ILE A 88 -7.38 7.90 -6.24
CA ILE A 88 -8.61 8.63 -6.00
C ILE A 88 -9.74 7.95 -6.77
N ALA A 89 -10.82 7.60 -6.06
CA ALA A 89 -11.89 6.77 -6.58
C ALA A 89 -12.86 7.52 -7.50
N ASP A 90 -13.11 8.81 -7.23
CA ASP A 90 -14.07 9.62 -7.95
C ASP A 90 -13.76 11.13 -7.87
N ALA A 91 -14.63 11.95 -8.47
CA ALA A 91 -14.53 13.40 -8.49
C ALA A 91 -14.62 14.07 -7.10
N SER A 92 -14.95 13.32 -6.03
CA SER A 92 -14.93 13.85 -4.66
C SER A 92 -13.51 14.09 -4.13
N GLY A 93 -12.49 13.56 -4.80
CA GLY A 93 -11.10 13.71 -4.37
C GLY A 93 -10.71 12.78 -3.22
N ARG A 94 -11.43 11.66 -3.04
CA ARG A 94 -11.21 10.70 -1.95
C ARG A 94 -10.74 9.33 -2.43
N THR A 95 -10.00 8.62 -1.59
CA THR A 95 -9.75 7.18 -1.75
C THR A 95 -11.06 6.39 -1.58
N LEU A 96 -11.06 5.10 -1.95
CA LEU A 96 -12.22 4.21 -1.70
C LEU A 96 -12.52 4.07 -0.21
N SER A 97 -11.50 4.13 0.65
CA SER A 97 -11.64 4.19 2.11
C SER A 97 -12.11 5.56 2.65
N GLY A 98 -12.43 6.51 1.78
CA GLY A 98 -13.01 7.81 2.14
C GLY A 98 -12.00 8.87 2.59
N GLN A 99 -10.69 8.62 2.50
CA GLN A 99 -9.67 9.58 2.90
C GLN A 99 -9.48 10.68 1.85
N THR A 100 -9.35 11.92 2.29
CA THR A 100 -8.81 13.00 1.44
C THR A 100 -7.32 12.76 1.17
N ILE A 101 -6.75 13.46 0.19
CA ILE A 101 -5.31 13.39 -0.12
C ILE A 101 -4.45 13.71 1.12
N ASP A 102 -4.77 14.77 1.86
CA ASP A 102 -4.04 15.14 3.08
C ASP A 102 -4.13 14.07 4.17
N ALA A 103 -5.31 13.47 4.34
CA ALA A 103 -5.51 12.38 5.30
C ALA A 103 -4.74 11.13 4.89
N PHE A 104 -4.75 10.79 3.59
CA PHE A 104 -3.94 9.71 3.05
C PHE A 104 -2.46 9.94 3.31
N TYR A 105 -1.90 11.08 2.86
CA TYR A 105 -0.50 11.44 3.08
C TYR A 105 -0.12 11.38 4.56
N THR A 106 -0.93 11.99 5.44
CA THR A 106 -0.70 11.97 6.89
C THR A 106 -0.65 10.54 7.43
N SER A 107 -1.46 9.64 6.89
CA SER A 107 -1.52 8.24 7.30
C SER A 107 -0.28 7.44 6.90
N VAL A 108 0.41 7.83 5.81
CA VAL A 108 1.54 7.08 5.23
C VAL A 108 2.90 7.77 5.34
N ARG A 109 2.96 9.03 5.77
CA ARG A 109 4.22 9.80 5.86
C ARG A 109 5.28 9.19 6.78
N HIS A 110 4.86 8.35 7.73
CA HIS A 110 5.77 7.59 8.61
C HIS A 110 6.68 6.62 7.85
N ALA A 111 6.35 6.29 6.59
CA ALA A 111 7.19 5.48 5.72
C ALA A 111 8.50 6.17 5.30
N GLN A 112 8.59 7.50 5.44
CA GLN A 112 9.73 8.29 4.94
C GLN A 112 10.07 7.96 3.47
N ALA A 113 9.02 7.78 2.65
CA ALA A 113 9.15 7.46 1.24
C ALA A 113 9.84 8.61 0.49
N VAL A 114 10.59 8.26 -0.56
CA VAL A 114 11.31 9.25 -1.37
C VAL A 114 10.38 10.06 -2.28
N ALA A 115 9.19 9.51 -2.55
CA ALA A 115 8.13 10.19 -3.28
C ALA A 115 6.75 9.70 -2.83
N TYR A 116 5.80 10.65 -2.83
CA TYR A 116 4.38 10.41 -2.61
C TYR A 116 3.63 10.94 -3.84
N GLY A 117 2.67 10.18 -4.35
CA GLY A 117 1.91 10.56 -5.54
C GLY A 117 0.52 9.94 -5.59
N ILE A 118 -0.14 10.14 -6.73
CA ILE A 118 -1.41 9.54 -7.08
C ILE A 118 -1.23 8.85 -8.45
N ASN A 119 -1.84 7.68 -8.62
CA ASN A 119 -1.88 6.96 -9.89
C ASN A 119 -3.27 6.35 -10.11
N CYS A 120 -3.60 6.10 -11.38
CA CYS A 120 -4.89 5.56 -11.81
C CYS A 120 -6.10 6.40 -11.32
N GLY A 121 -7.32 5.97 -11.63
CA GLY A 121 -8.57 6.58 -11.16
C GLY A 121 -8.95 7.89 -11.87
N MET A 122 -8.06 8.87 -11.88
CA MET A 122 -8.25 10.12 -12.60
C MET A 122 -7.22 10.27 -13.72
N GLY A 123 -7.71 10.22 -14.95
CA GLY A 123 -6.98 10.49 -16.18
C GLY A 123 -7.96 10.60 -17.33
N ALA A 124 -8.30 11.85 -17.71
CA ALA A 124 -9.12 12.31 -18.84
C ALA A 124 -10.45 11.57 -19.11
#